data_AF-B8LUU5-F1
#
_entry.id   AF-B8LUU5-F1
#
_cell.length_a   1.000
_cell.length_b   1.000
_cell.length_c   1.000
_cell.angle_alpha   90.00
_cell.angle_beta   90.00
_cell.angle_gamma   90.00
#
_symmetry.space_group_name_H-M   'P 1'
#
loop_
_entity.id
_entity.type
_entity.pdbx_description
1 polymer ?
#
loop_
_entity_poly.entity_id
_entity_poly.type
_entity_poly.pdbx_seq_one_letter_code
_entity_poly.pdbx_strand_id
1 'polypeptide(L)'
;MRARLWNTFEQTVPWIARGSRQPLSQVEGLARFSTASRSYAPLDSTRDSAVRRQRENDILRSSKPVVETSSNDSQGLEGVLRVLSAKNQAAGQKNATYIDGVRARQEQLYSTYGNRTPPYNLHVYAHKHNTIITLTRPNGNPLMSLGCGNIGFRKSHRSGYDPAYQLSSHVFAQIQEKGLLPEITGISLVFRGFGMGRDAFIKVLLGNEGRNVRPLVTRVTDSTRIKFGDWVKKMLWIFFLRKLSMQLLYKYGLWFE
;
A
#
# COMPACT_ATOMS: atom_id res chain seq x y z
N MET A 1 -6.25 8.17 -72.89
CA MET A 1 -7.65 8.53 -72.60
C MET A 1 -7.82 8.61 -71.10
N ARG A 2 -7.82 9.84 -70.57
CA ARG A 2 -7.97 10.18 -69.15
C ARG A 2 -9.44 10.51 -68.86
N ALA A 3 -9.78 10.41 -67.58
CA ALA A 3 -11.00 10.85 -66.91
C ALA A 3 -12.19 9.89 -66.95
N ARG A 4 -12.51 9.28 -65.79
CA ARG A 4 -13.88 9.07 -65.34
C ARG A 4 -13.97 9.18 -63.80
N LEU A 5 -14.66 10.25 -63.39
CA LEU A 5 -15.68 10.27 -62.33
C LEU A 5 -15.21 10.18 -60.88
N TRP A 6 -14.79 11.34 -60.37
CA TRP A 6 -15.13 11.76 -59.02
C TRP A 6 -16.58 12.23 -58.98
N ASN A 7 -17.28 11.86 -57.90
CA ASN A 7 -18.50 12.44 -57.31
C ASN A 7 -19.58 11.39 -57.07
N THR A 8 -19.85 11.12 -55.80
CA THR A 8 -21.17 11.22 -55.13
C THR A 8 -21.15 10.36 -53.89
N PHE A 9 -21.08 10.99 -52.70
CA PHE A 9 -22.05 10.81 -51.62
C PHE A 9 -21.66 11.70 -50.42
N GLU A 10 -21.85 13.01 -50.57
CA GLU A 10 -22.10 13.86 -49.41
C GLU A 10 -23.58 13.68 -49.04
N GLN A 11 -23.86 12.92 -47.99
CA GLN A 11 -25.10 13.03 -47.24
C GLN A 11 -24.83 12.86 -45.74
N THR A 12 -25.08 13.98 -45.04
CA THR A 12 -25.85 14.05 -43.79
C THR A 12 -25.22 13.50 -42.50
N VAL A 13 -24.58 14.38 -41.71
CA VAL A 13 -25.01 14.72 -40.33
C VAL A 13 -24.25 15.97 -39.81
N PRO A 14 -24.88 17.16 -39.76
CA PRO A 14 -24.40 18.23 -38.90
C PRO A 14 -25.02 18.04 -37.50
N TRP A 15 -24.20 17.63 -36.55
CA TRP A 15 -24.53 17.71 -35.14
C TRP A 15 -24.72 19.18 -34.76
N ILE A 16 -25.73 19.38 -33.92
CA ILE A 16 -26.32 20.66 -33.56
C ILE A 16 -25.30 21.57 -32.86
N ALA A 17 -24.91 22.63 -33.56
CA ALA A 17 -24.49 23.87 -32.94
C ALA A 17 -25.74 24.56 -32.35
N ARG A 18 -25.87 24.55 -31.02
CA ARG A 18 -26.70 25.50 -30.27
C ARG A 18 -25.93 25.94 -29.04
N GLY A 19 -25.07 26.94 -29.23
CA GLY A 19 -24.59 27.77 -28.13
C GLY A 19 -25.66 28.83 -27.83
N SER A 20 -26.52 28.58 -26.85
CA SER A 20 -27.32 29.63 -26.24
C SER A 20 -26.50 30.29 -25.14
N ARG A 21 -25.98 31.49 -25.43
CA ARG A 21 -25.55 32.44 -24.41
C ARG A 21 -26.78 32.93 -23.67
N GLN A 22 -26.81 32.80 -22.34
CA GLN A 22 -27.73 33.56 -21.50
C GLN A 22 -26.93 34.57 -20.67
N PRO A 23 -27.38 35.83 -20.57
CA PRO A 23 -26.77 36.83 -19.70
C PRO A 23 -27.23 36.60 -18.26
N LEU A 24 -26.28 36.55 -17.32
CA LEU A 24 -26.55 36.56 -15.89
C LEU A 24 -26.88 37.99 -15.46
N SER A 25 -28.15 38.26 -15.15
CA SER A 25 -28.57 39.46 -14.42
C SER A 25 -28.97 39.10 -13.00
N GLN A 26 -28.18 39.60 -12.06
CA GLN A 26 -28.56 40.24 -10.79
C GLN A 26 -29.85 39.75 -10.11
N VAL A 27 -29.68 38.94 -9.05
CA VAL A 27 -30.66 38.81 -7.96
C VAL A 27 -29.90 39.02 -6.65
N GLU A 28 -30.10 40.18 -6.04
CA GLU A 28 -29.75 40.49 -4.65
C GLU A 28 -30.88 39.98 -3.73
N GLY A 29 -30.51 39.46 -2.54
CA GLY A 29 -31.45 39.31 -1.41
C GLY A 29 -31.29 38.07 -0.53
N LEU A 30 -30.43 38.17 0.51
CA LEU A 30 -30.52 37.70 1.92
C LEU A 30 -31.42 36.47 2.24
N ALA A 31 -31.04 35.45 3.03
CA ALA A 31 -30.27 35.43 4.27
C ALA A 31 -29.87 34.01 4.76
N ARG A 32 -28.77 33.97 5.54
CA ARG A 32 -28.48 33.17 6.76
C ARG A 32 -28.59 31.64 6.72
N PHE A 33 -27.45 30.97 6.52
CA PHE A 33 -26.98 29.90 7.41
C PHE A 33 -25.44 29.91 7.47
N SER A 34 -24.90 30.29 8.62
CA SER A 34 -23.47 30.21 8.93
C SER A 34 -23.14 28.85 9.52
N THR A 35 -22.28 28.10 8.84
CA THR A 35 -21.49 26.99 9.42
C THR A 35 -20.02 27.23 9.11
N ALA A 36 -19.48 28.28 9.73
CA ALA A 36 -18.03 28.42 9.87
C ALA A 36 -17.64 27.66 11.15
N SER A 37 -17.05 26.47 10.95
CA SER A 37 -16.42 25.70 12.02
C SER A 37 -15.30 26.52 12.65
N ARG A 38 -15.48 26.84 13.93
CA ARG A 38 -14.50 27.48 14.80
C ARG A 38 -13.43 26.46 15.19
N SER A 39 -12.47 26.17 14.31
CA SER A 39 -11.34 25.27 14.60
C SER A 39 -9.96 25.93 14.55
N TYR A 40 -9.89 27.25 14.36
CA TYR A 40 -8.66 28.03 14.54
C TYR A 40 -8.83 29.04 15.67
N ALA A 41 -8.86 28.55 16.91
CA ALA A 41 -8.59 29.35 18.10
C ALA A 41 -7.39 28.72 18.82
N PRO A 42 -6.37 29.49 19.23
CA PRO A 42 -5.25 28.97 20.00
C PRO A 42 -5.76 28.44 21.36
N LEU A 43 -5.21 27.31 21.81
CA LEU A 43 -5.55 26.66 23.07
C LEU A 43 -5.16 27.56 24.26
N ASP A 44 -6.15 27.96 25.06
CA ASP A 44 -5.94 28.69 26.31
C ASP A 44 -5.46 27.71 27.40
N SER A 45 -4.16 27.78 27.70
CA SER A 45 -3.39 26.85 28.54
C SER A 45 -3.90 26.68 29.99
N THR A 46 -4.75 27.58 30.48
CA THR A 46 -5.19 27.58 31.88
C THR A 46 -6.34 26.62 32.14
N ARG A 47 -7.32 26.52 31.23
CA ARG A 47 -8.52 25.67 31.35
C ARG A 47 -8.22 24.17 31.18
N ASP A 48 -7.31 23.82 30.28
CA ASP A 48 -6.94 22.42 30.04
C ASP A 48 -6.13 21.79 31.18
N SER A 49 -5.41 22.61 31.96
CA SER A 49 -4.63 22.13 33.11
C SER A 49 -5.52 21.59 34.24
N ALA A 50 -6.70 22.19 34.45
CA ALA A 50 -7.66 21.76 35.46
C ALA A 50 -8.37 20.47 35.06
N VAL A 51 -8.78 20.37 33.78
CA VAL A 51 -9.43 19.17 33.23
C VAL A 51 -8.47 17.99 33.18
N ARG A 52 -7.18 18.23 32.90
CA ARG A 52 -6.14 17.19 32.93
C ARG A 52 -5.88 16.67 34.35
N ARG A 53 -5.77 17.57 35.34
CA ARG A 53 -5.63 17.21 36.76
C ARG A 53 -6.83 16.43 37.31
N GLN A 54 -8.05 16.80 36.89
CA GLN A 54 -9.25 16.05 37.26
C GLN A 54 -9.21 14.62 36.69
N ARG A 55 -8.79 14.47 35.44
CA ARG A 55 -8.63 13.15 34.79
C ARG A 55 -7.56 12.30 35.47
N GLU A 56 -6.44 12.90 35.85
CA GLU A 56 -5.35 12.22 36.58
C GLU A 56 -5.79 11.79 37.99
N ASN A 57 -6.57 12.62 38.70
CA ASN A 57 -7.15 12.26 40.00
C ASN A 57 -8.18 11.13 39.91
N ASP A 58 -9.02 11.10 38.89
CA ASP A 58 -9.99 10.00 38.70
C ASP A 58 -9.31 8.67 38.36
N ILE A 59 -8.22 8.70 37.59
CA ILE A 59 -7.40 7.52 37.30
C ILE A 59 -6.72 6.99 38.58
N LEU A 60 -6.23 7.90 39.43
CA LEU A 60 -5.64 7.53 40.73
C LEU A 60 -6.68 7.03 41.75
N ARG A 61 -7.94 7.45 41.60
CA ARG A 61 -9.06 7.03 42.46
C ARG A 61 -9.53 5.62 42.10
N SER A 62 -9.44 5.21 40.83
CA SER A 62 -9.80 3.85 40.40
C SER A 62 -8.76 2.77 40.78
N SER A 63 -7.57 3.16 41.24
CA SER A 63 -6.48 2.23 41.59
C SER A 63 -6.31 1.98 43.10
N LYS A 64 -7.20 2.49 43.97
CA LYS A 64 -7.19 2.11 45.39
C LYS A 64 -8.05 0.86 45.59
N PRO A 65 -7.50 -0.24 46.13
CA PRO A 65 -8.28 -1.43 46.41
C PRO A 65 -9.29 -1.10 47.52
N VAL A 66 -10.56 -1.35 47.22
CA VAL A 66 -11.64 -1.34 48.21
C VAL A 66 -11.38 -2.52 49.16
N VAL A 67 -10.99 -2.21 50.39
CA VAL A 67 -11.01 -3.17 51.50
C VAL A 67 -12.39 -3.05 52.13
N GLU A 68 -13.32 -3.88 51.67
CA GLU A 68 -14.58 -4.13 52.34
C GLU A 68 -14.33 -5.12 53.49
N THR A 69 -14.60 -4.67 54.72
CA THR A 69 -14.57 -5.52 55.91
C THR A 69 -15.87 -6.33 55.96
N SER A 70 -15.84 -7.56 55.48
CA SER A 70 -16.84 -8.58 55.80
C SER A 70 -16.15 -9.74 56.52
N SER A 71 -16.58 -9.94 57.76
CA SER A 71 -16.27 -11.07 58.62
C SER A 71 -16.71 -12.37 57.94
N ASN A 72 -15.80 -13.31 57.72
CA ASN A 72 -15.91 -14.72 58.13
C ASN A 72 -14.74 -15.54 57.58
N ASP A 73 -14.01 -16.10 58.54
CA ASP A 73 -13.19 -17.31 58.57
C ASP A 73 -12.86 -18.06 57.26
N SER A 74 -11.57 -18.46 57.20
CA SER A 74 -10.98 -19.62 56.49
C SER A 74 -10.24 -19.44 55.16
N GLN A 75 -9.26 -18.52 55.02
CA GLN A 75 -8.33 -18.55 53.87
C GLN A 75 -6.87 -18.20 54.19
N GLY A 76 -6.18 -19.07 54.93
CA GLY A 76 -4.73 -18.94 55.19
C GLY A 76 -3.80 -19.54 54.12
N LEU A 77 -4.30 -20.46 53.28
CA LEU A 77 -3.51 -21.19 52.27
C LEU A 77 -3.81 -20.76 50.83
N GLU A 78 -5.07 -20.50 50.51
CA GLU A 78 -5.53 -20.04 49.18
C GLU A 78 -4.92 -18.69 48.77
N GLY A 79 -4.79 -17.76 49.72
CA GLY A 79 -4.17 -16.46 49.47
C GLY A 79 -2.68 -16.56 49.12
N VAL A 80 -1.96 -17.50 49.74
CA VAL A 80 -0.53 -17.73 49.50
C VAL A 80 -0.30 -18.42 48.16
N LEU A 81 -1.14 -19.38 47.79
CA LEU A 81 -1.12 -20.05 46.49
C LEU A 81 -1.32 -19.04 45.34
N ARG A 82 -2.23 -18.08 45.53
CA ARG A 82 -2.54 -17.04 44.53
C ARG A 82 -1.36 -16.08 44.30
N VAL A 83 -0.65 -15.71 45.35
CA VAL A 83 0.53 -14.84 45.29
C VAL A 83 1.72 -15.55 44.63
N LEU A 84 1.93 -16.84 44.91
CA LEU A 84 3.00 -17.65 44.29
C LEU A 84 2.74 -17.93 42.80
N SER A 85 1.48 -18.19 42.43
CA SER A 85 1.08 -18.37 41.02
C SER A 85 1.29 -17.08 40.19
N ALA A 86 0.94 -15.91 40.75
CA ALA A 86 1.16 -14.62 40.09
C ALA A 86 2.65 -14.30 39.84
N LYS A 87 3.54 -14.77 40.73
CA LYS A 87 5.00 -14.53 40.62
C LYS A 87 5.67 -15.45 39.59
N ASN A 88 5.17 -16.68 39.42
CA ASN A 88 5.70 -17.64 38.45
C ASN A 88 5.29 -17.35 36.99
N GLN A 89 4.18 -16.64 36.76
CA GLN A 89 3.74 -16.26 35.41
C GLN A 89 4.62 -15.15 34.79
N ALA A 90 5.27 -14.31 35.60
CA ALA A 90 6.11 -13.20 35.12
C ALA A 90 7.47 -13.64 34.52
N ALA A 91 7.95 -14.85 34.84
CA ALA A 91 9.25 -15.33 34.37
C ALA A 91 9.20 -15.96 32.97
N GLY A 92 8.08 -16.60 32.60
CA GLY A 92 7.89 -17.27 31.30
C GLY A 92 7.41 -16.37 30.15
N GLN A 93 6.99 -15.14 30.44
CA GLN A 93 6.35 -14.24 29.47
C GLN A 93 7.32 -13.43 28.59
N LYS A 94 8.63 -13.48 28.84
CA LYS A 94 9.62 -12.59 28.20
C LYS A 94 9.91 -12.90 26.72
N ASN A 95 9.69 -14.15 26.29
CA ASN A 95 9.92 -14.57 24.90
C ASN A 95 8.66 -14.43 24.02
N ALA A 96 7.46 -14.59 24.60
CA ALA A 96 6.19 -14.38 23.90
C ALA A 96 5.87 -12.89 23.66
N THR A 97 6.40 -12.00 24.51
CA THR A 97 6.17 -10.54 24.43
C THR A 97 6.88 -9.85 23.27
N TYR A 98 7.93 -10.43 22.68
CA TYR A 98 8.63 -9.79 21.56
C TYR A 98 7.79 -9.82 20.27
N ILE A 99 7.22 -10.98 19.94
CA ILE A 99 6.34 -11.12 18.76
C ILE A 99 5.01 -10.38 18.94
N ASP A 100 4.45 -10.41 20.14
CA ASP A 100 3.17 -9.75 20.47
C ASP A 100 3.35 -8.23 20.59
N GLY A 101 4.49 -7.77 21.11
CA GLY A 101 4.84 -6.36 21.22
C GLY A 101 5.17 -5.70 19.88
N VAL A 102 5.81 -6.43 18.95
CA VAL A 102 6.00 -5.95 17.58
C VAL A 102 4.65 -5.77 16.88
N ARG A 103 3.73 -6.73 17.06
CA ARG A 103 2.37 -6.65 16.50
C ARG A 103 1.57 -5.48 17.10
N ALA A 104 1.54 -5.34 18.43
CA ALA A 104 0.84 -4.27 19.12
C ALA A 104 1.39 -2.87 18.75
N ARG A 105 2.71 -2.72 18.60
CA ARG A 105 3.33 -1.46 18.14
C ARG A 105 2.98 -1.16 16.69
N GLN A 106 2.91 -2.18 15.84
CA GLN A 106 2.50 -2.03 14.45
C GLN A 106 1.01 -1.63 14.35
N GLU A 107 0.16 -2.18 15.21
CA GLU A 107 -1.26 -1.81 15.38
C GLU A 107 -1.44 -0.37 15.89
N GLN A 108 -0.59 0.10 16.80
CA GLN A 108 -0.60 1.49 17.29
C GLN A 108 -0.27 2.51 16.19
N LEU A 109 0.64 2.20 15.26
CA LEU A 109 0.94 3.08 14.12
C LEU A 109 -0.21 3.20 13.11
N TYR A 110 -1.13 2.22 13.09
CA TYR A 110 -2.35 2.31 12.28
C TYR A 110 -3.39 3.27 12.89
N SER A 111 -3.33 3.55 14.20
CA SER A 111 -4.34 4.34 14.90
C SER A 111 -4.31 5.85 14.61
N THR A 112 -3.26 6.39 13.98
CA THR A 112 -3.14 7.83 13.74
C THR A 112 -3.96 8.32 12.53
N TYR A 113 -4.49 7.41 11.70
CA TYR A 113 -5.22 7.75 10.47
C TYR A 113 -6.63 7.12 10.41
N GLY A 114 -7.52 7.42 11.36
CA GLY A 114 -8.99 7.36 11.20
C GLY A 114 -9.68 6.05 10.72
N ASN A 115 -8.96 5.02 10.32
CA ASN A 115 -9.49 3.79 9.73
C ASN A 115 -8.99 2.61 10.57
N ARG A 116 -9.92 1.98 11.28
CA ARG A 116 -9.65 0.87 12.21
C ARG A 116 -9.14 -0.39 11.51
N THR A 117 -9.28 -0.48 10.18
CA THR A 117 -8.89 -1.65 9.40
C THR A 117 -7.52 -1.41 8.76
N PRO A 118 -6.51 -2.26 9.02
CA PRO A 118 -5.22 -2.10 8.35
C PRO A 118 -5.39 -2.24 6.82
N PRO A 119 -4.62 -1.49 6.02
CA PRO A 119 -4.77 -1.43 4.58
C PRO A 119 -4.27 -2.72 3.93
N TYR A 120 -4.87 -3.03 2.78
CA TYR A 120 -4.44 -4.13 1.92
C TYR A 120 -3.13 -3.75 1.25
N ASN A 121 -2.30 -4.73 0.90
CA ASN A 121 -1.04 -4.44 0.21
C ASN A 121 -1.13 -4.87 -1.24
N LEU A 122 -0.83 -3.93 -2.14
CA LEU A 122 -0.67 -4.23 -3.56
C LEU A 122 0.82 -4.23 -3.88
N HIS A 123 1.38 -5.43 -3.98
CA HIS A 123 2.77 -5.65 -4.32
C HIS A 123 2.96 -5.61 -5.82
N VAL A 124 3.84 -4.73 -6.28
CA VAL A 124 4.25 -4.63 -7.68
C VAL A 124 5.72 -5.03 -7.77
N TYR A 125 5.96 -6.25 -8.22
CA TYR A 125 7.30 -6.77 -8.46
C TYR A 125 7.67 -6.62 -9.94
N ALA A 126 8.47 -5.60 -10.23
CA ALA A 126 8.94 -5.27 -11.58
C ALA A 126 10.39 -5.77 -11.76
N HIS A 127 10.54 -6.97 -12.32
CA HIS A 127 11.83 -7.55 -12.67
C HIS A 127 12.20 -7.22 -14.12
N LYS A 128 13.49 -7.36 -14.50
CA LYS A 128 13.95 -7.16 -15.88
C LYS A 128 13.22 -8.02 -16.92
N HIS A 129 12.71 -9.18 -16.52
CA HIS A 129 12.15 -10.18 -17.45
C HIS A 129 10.64 -10.38 -17.33
N ASN A 130 10.02 -9.86 -16.27
CA ASN A 130 8.61 -10.07 -16.00
C ASN A 130 8.13 -9.07 -14.94
N THR A 131 6.83 -8.79 -14.97
CA THR A 131 6.13 -8.04 -13.93
C THR A 131 5.10 -8.93 -13.28
N ILE A 132 5.04 -8.91 -11.96
CA ILE A 132 4.09 -9.69 -11.16
C ILE A 132 3.43 -8.74 -10.18
N ILE A 133 2.11 -8.76 -10.14
CA ILE A 133 1.29 -7.95 -9.26
C ILE A 133 0.51 -8.87 -8.34
N THR A 134 0.63 -8.65 -7.04
CA THR A 134 0.00 -9.48 -6.02
C THR A 134 -0.77 -8.59 -5.06
N LEU A 135 -2.08 -8.81 -4.94
CA LEU A 135 -2.92 -8.19 -3.94
C LEU A 135 -2.99 -9.11 -2.72
N THR A 136 -2.66 -8.59 -1.54
CA THR A 136 -2.68 -9.33 -0.28
C THR A 136 -3.58 -8.63 0.74
N ARG A 137 -4.17 -9.45 1.63
CA ARG A 137 -4.85 -8.96 2.83
C ARG A 137 -3.84 -8.34 3.80
N PRO A 138 -4.29 -7.56 4.79
CA PRO A 138 -3.42 -7.03 5.84
C PRO A 138 -2.65 -8.11 6.61
N ASN A 139 -3.24 -9.30 6.72
CA ASN A 139 -2.63 -10.48 7.33
C ASN A 139 -1.47 -11.09 6.51
N GLY A 140 -1.20 -10.59 5.30
CA GLY A 140 -0.19 -11.12 4.38
C GLY A 140 -0.68 -12.21 3.43
N ASN A 141 -1.91 -12.70 3.60
CA ASN A 141 -2.49 -13.73 2.75
C ASN A 141 -2.78 -13.19 1.33
N PRO A 142 -2.28 -13.82 0.25
CA PRO A 142 -2.54 -13.38 -1.12
C PRO A 142 -3.99 -13.66 -1.52
N LEU A 143 -4.69 -12.63 -2.00
CA LEU A 143 -6.02 -12.74 -2.62
C LEU A 143 -5.90 -13.16 -4.09
N MET A 144 -4.94 -12.54 -4.77
CA MET A 144 -4.65 -12.84 -6.16
C MET A 144 -3.22 -12.45 -6.50
N SER A 145 -2.61 -13.23 -7.37
CA SER A 145 -1.26 -12.99 -7.87
C SER A 145 -1.25 -13.26 -9.36
N LEU A 146 -1.06 -12.22 -10.15
CA LEU A 146 -1.01 -12.30 -11.61
C LEU A 146 0.33 -11.80 -12.11
N GLY A 147 0.87 -12.43 -13.15
CA GLY A 147 1.99 -11.91 -13.91
C GLY A 147 1.66 -11.79 -15.39
N CYS A 148 2.56 -11.19 -16.17
CA CYS A 148 2.34 -11.01 -17.61
C CYS A 148 2.11 -12.35 -18.34
N GLY A 149 2.63 -13.46 -17.80
CA GLY A 149 2.38 -14.80 -18.32
C GLY A 149 0.92 -15.27 -18.25
N ASN A 150 0.13 -14.77 -17.29
CA ASN A 150 -1.28 -15.13 -17.14
C ASN A 150 -2.16 -14.58 -18.26
N ILE A 151 -1.76 -13.44 -18.86
CA ILE A 151 -2.51 -12.76 -19.93
C ILE A 151 -2.17 -13.35 -21.31
N GLY A 152 -1.17 -14.24 -21.37
CA GLY A 152 -0.79 -14.94 -22.59
C GLY A 152 0.59 -14.59 -23.12
N PHE A 153 1.29 -13.59 -22.54
CA PHE A 153 2.66 -13.27 -22.96
C PHE A 153 3.63 -14.40 -22.63
N ARG A 154 4.37 -14.88 -23.64
CA ARG A 154 5.33 -15.98 -23.50
C ARG A 154 6.77 -15.52 -23.66
N LYS A 155 7.70 -16.24 -23.02
CA LYS A 155 9.15 -16.06 -23.14
C LYS A 155 9.57 -14.59 -22.90
N SER A 156 10.31 -13.99 -23.84
CA SER A 156 10.86 -12.64 -23.78
C SER A 156 9.78 -11.55 -23.81
N HIS A 157 8.62 -11.80 -24.43
CA HIS A 157 7.53 -10.83 -24.56
C HIS A 157 6.88 -10.44 -23.22
N ARG A 158 7.27 -11.08 -22.10
CA ARG A 158 6.83 -10.72 -20.75
C ARG A 158 7.60 -9.55 -20.14
N SER A 159 8.71 -9.15 -20.74
CA SER A 159 9.71 -8.25 -20.14
C SER A 159 9.56 -6.76 -20.48
N GLY A 160 8.57 -6.41 -21.31
CA GLY A 160 8.38 -5.06 -21.82
C GLY A 160 7.49 -4.18 -20.95
N TYR A 161 7.34 -2.93 -21.40
CA TYR A 161 6.42 -1.95 -20.85
C TYR A 161 4.95 -2.31 -21.15
N ASP A 162 4.64 -2.58 -22.42
CA ASP A 162 3.30 -2.94 -22.90
C ASP A 162 2.67 -4.15 -22.18
N PRO A 163 3.34 -5.32 -22.04
CA PRO A 163 2.77 -6.45 -21.31
C PRO A 163 2.51 -6.15 -19.83
N ALA A 164 3.28 -5.23 -19.22
CA ALA A 164 3.06 -4.80 -17.85
C ALA A 164 1.92 -3.79 -17.72
N TYR A 165 1.73 -2.93 -18.74
CA TYR A 165 0.58 -2.04 -18.85
C TYR A 165 -0.70 -2.88 -18.88
N GLN A 166 -0.81 -3.79 -19.85
CA GLN A 166 -1.97 -4.70 -20.00
C GLN A 166 -2.21 -5.55 -18.74
N LEU A 167 -1.13 -5.99 -18.07
CA LEU A 167 -1.24 -6.67 -16.78
C LEU A 167 -1.89 -5.82 -15.70
N SER A 168 -1.46 -4.57 -15.58
CA SER A 168 -1.98 -3.67 -14.56
C SER A 168 -3.45 -3.36 -14.81
N SER A 169 -3.84 -3.12 -16.06
CA SER A 169 -5.24 -2.93 -16.48
C SER A 169 -6.10 -4.13 -16.12
N HIS A 170 -5.62 -5.33 -16.48
CA HIS A 170 -6.32 -6.59 -16.21
C HIS A 170 -6.44 -6.86 -14.71
N VAL A 171 -5.42 -6.57 -13.92
CA VAL A 171 -5.48 -6.69 -12.45
C VAL A 171 -6.54 -5.75 -11.87
N PHE A 172 -6.62 -4.50 -12.33
CA PHE A 172 -7.65 -3.57 -11.85
C PHE A 172 -9.06 -3.99 -12.27
N ALA A 173 -9.23 -4.54 -13.47
CA ALA A 173 -10.49 -5.15 -13.89
C ALA A 173 -10.87 -6.32 -12.97
N GLN A 174 -9.93 -7.22 -12.66
CA GLN A 174 -10.18 -8.34 -11.75
C GLN A 174 -10.50 -7.92 -10.32
N ILE A 175 -9.97 -6.80 -9.82
CA ILE A 175 -10.35 -6.25 -8.50
C ILE A 175 -11.82 -5.83 -8.51
N GLN A 176 -12.27 -5.23 -9.60
CA GLN A 176 -13.65 -4.79 -9.79
C GLN A 176 -14.60 -5.99 -9.91
N GLU A 177 -14.25 -6.96 -10.76
CA GLU A 177 -15.05 -8.17 -11.00
C GLU A 177 -15.22 -9.01 -9.72
N LYS A 178 -14.16 -9.12 -8.90
CA LYS A 178 -14.21 -9.84 -7.63
C LYS A 178 -14.97 -9.11 -6.53
N GLY A 179 -15.43 -7.88 -6.77
CA GLY A 179 -16.17 -7.09 -5.78
C GLY A 179 -15.33 -6.68 -4.58
N LEU A 180 -14.00 -6.56 -4.73
CA LEU A 180 -13.10 -6.24 -3.61
C LEU A 180 -13.05 -4.75 -3.27
N LEU A 181 -13.52 -3.87 -4.17
CA LEU A 181 -13.51 -2.42 -3.97
C LEU A 181 -14.25 -1.95 -2.70
N PRO A 182 -15.48 -2.39 -2.41
CA PRO A 182 -16.18 -2.00 -1.17
C PRO A 182 -15.56 -2.60 0.10
N GLU A 183 -14.90 -3.77 0.00
CA GLU A 183 -14.22 -4.41 1.13
C GLU A 183 -12.95 -3.65 1.52
N ILE A 184 -12.21 -3.16 0.52
CA ILE A 184 -10.90 -2.54 0.73
C ILE A 184 -11.08 -1.07 1.14
N THR A 185 -10.86 -0.77 2.41
CA THR A 185 -10.91 0.61 2.92
C THR A 185 -9.66 1.43 2.55
N GLY A 186 -8.55 0.77 2.26
CA GLY A 186 -7.31 1.42 1.85
C GLY A 186 -6.25 0.44 1.34
N ILE A 187 -5.37 0.93 0.45
CA ILE A 187 -4.31 0.15 -0.20
C ILE A 187 -2.95 0.81 0.07
N SER A 188 -1.99 0.01 0.53
CA SER A 188 -0.56 0.32 0.51
C SER A 188 0.07 -0.25 -0.77
N LEU A 189 0.59 0.62 -1.63
CA LEU A 189 1.36 0.22 -2.81
C LEU A 189 2.78 -0.13 -2.38
N VAL A 190 3.24 -1.32 -2.71
CA VAL A 190 4.59 -1.79 -2.38
C VAL A 190 5.33 -2.11 -3.67
N PHE A 191 6.25 -1.25 -4.08
CA PHE A 191 7.09 -1.48 -5.25
C PHE A 191 8.33 -2.30 -4.91
N ARG A 192 8.70 -3.22 -5.80
CA ARG A 192 9.97 -3.95 -5.71
C ARG A 192 10.58 -4.08 -7.09
N GLY A 193 11.82 -3.61 -7.22
CA GLY A 193 12.58 -3.61 -8.47
C GLY A 193 12.38 -2.32 -9.28
N PHE A 194 13.21 -2.17 -10.31
CA PHE A 194 13.27 -1.01 -11.20
C PHE A 194 13.12 -1.41 -12.67
N GLY A 195 12.37 -2.49 -12.96
CA GLY A 195 12.06 -2.87 -14.34
C GLY A 195 11.05 -1.93 -15.01
N MET A 196 10.97 -1.96 -16.34
CA MET A 196 10.05 -1.12 -17.14
C MET A 196 8.58 -1.27 -16.74
N GLY A 197 8.20 -2.43 -16.17
CA GLY A 197 6.84 -2.66 -15.71
C GLY A 197 6.42 -1.82 -14.50
N ARG A 198 7.38 -1.26 -13.75
CA ARG A 198 7.08 -0.31 -12.67
C ARG A 198 6.49 0.98 -13.24
N ASP A 199 7.11 1.52 -14.27
CA ASP A 199 6.65 2.75 -14.92
C ASP A 199 5.31 2.52 -15.62
N ALA A 200 5.16 1.35 -16.26
CA ALA A 200 3.88 0.95 -16.86
C ALA A 200 2.74 0.91 -15.84
N PHE A 201 2.97 0.28 -14.68
CA PHE A 201 1.99 0.23 -13.60
C PHE A 201 1.60 1.62 -13.10
N ILE A 202 2.58 2.51 -12.91
CA ILE A 202 2.32 3.89 -12.45
C ILE A 202 1.45 4.64 -13.48
N LYS A 203 1.71 4.47 -14.78
CA LYS A 203 0.87 5.12 -15.81
C LYS A 203 -0.55 4.58 -15.82
N VAL A 204 -0.76 3.28 -15.67
CA VAL A 204 -2.09 2.66 -15.56
C VAL A 204 -2.84 3.17 -14.33
N LEU A 205 -2.15 3.22 -13.18
CA LEU A 205 -2.72 3.72 -11.93
C LEU A 205 -3.17 5.18 -12.02
N LEU A 206 -2.40 6.04 -12.68
CA LEU A 206 -2.73 7.45 -12.88
C LEU A 206 -3.70 7.69 -14.04
N GLY A 207 -3.79 6.73 -14.97
CA GLY A 207 -4.68 6.74 -16.12
C GLY A 207 -6.13 6.41 -15.74
N ASN A 208 -6.94 6.14 -16.77
CA ASN A 208 -8.37 5.94 -16.61
C ASN A 208 -8.72 4.58 -15.97
N GLU A 209 -7.91 3.55 -16.23
CA GLU A 209 -8.08 2.19 -15.70
C GLU A 209 -7.92 2.13 -14.18
N GLY A 210 -7.02 2.96 -13.64
CA GLY A 210 -6.79 3.09 -12.20
C GLY A 210 -7.79 3.98 -11.48
N ARG A 211 -8.79 4.58 -12.15
CA ARG A 211 -9.66 5.61 -11.55
C ARG A 211 -10.39 5.16 -10.28
N ASN A 212 -10.82 3.90 -10.24
CA ASN A 212 -11.53 3.34 -9.08
C ASN A 212 -10.59 2.95 -7.93
N VAL A 213 -9.35 2.56 -8.24
CA VAL A 213 -8.37 2.06 -7.26
C VAL A 213 -7.55 3.22 -6.68
N ARG A 214 -7.26 4.26 -7.48
CA ARG A 214 -6.48 5.44 -7.10
C ARG A 214 -6.95 6.13 -5.80
N PRO A 215 -8.25 6.38 -5.54
CA PRO A 215 -8.67 7.02 -4.29
C PRO A 215 -8.45 6.14 -3.04
N LEU A 216 -8.31 4.83 -3.21
CA LEU A 216 -8.05 3.91 -2.09
C LEU A 216 -6.58 3.88 -1.69
N VAL A 217 -5.67 4.42 -2.51
CA VAL A 217 -4.23 4.39 -2.24
C VAL A 217 -3.89 5.34 -1.10
N THR A 218 -3.49 4.80 0.05
CA THR A 218 -3.13 5.57 1.25
C THR A 218 -1.63 5.85 1.32
N ARG A 219 -0.81 4.86 0.96
CA ARG A 219 0.65 4.92 1.09
C ARG A 219 1.34 4.28 -0.10
N VAL A 220 2.45 4.88 -0.51
CA VAL A 220 3.37 4.29 -1.49
C VAL A 220 4.69 3.98 -0.79
N THR A 221 5.12 2.73 -0.86
CA THR A 221 6.34 2.22 -0.21
C THR A 221 7.21 1.53 -1.25
N ASP A 222 8.52 1.73 -1.18
CA ASP A 222 9.48 0.95 -1.92
C ASP A 222 10.11 -0.11 -1.01
N SER A 223 10.09 -1.36 -1.46
CA SER A 223 10.69 -2.53 -0.80
C SER A 223 11.71 -3.20 -1.73
N THR A 224 12.47 -2.39 -2.48
CA THR A 224 13.61 -2.91 -3.23
C THR A 224 14.63 -3.50 -2.26
N ARG A 225 14.97 -4.77 -2.47
CA ARG A 225 15.93 -5.46 -1.59
C ARG A 225 17.33 -5.00 -1.92
N ILE A 226 17.84 -4.08 -1.12
CA ILE A 226 19.26 -3.74 -1.07
C ILE A 226 19.92 -4.55 0.04
N LYS A 227 21.20 -4.87 -0.16
CA LYS A 227 22.02 -5.57 0.82
C LYS A 227 23.06 -4.59 1.35
N PHE A 228 23.42 -4.73 2.62
CA PHE A 228 24.54 -4.00 3.22
C PHE A 228 25.79 -4.88 3.15
N GLY A 229 26.86 -4.39 2.52
CA GLY A 229 28.11 -5.13 2.26
C GLY A 229 28.24 -5.73 0.86
N ASP A 230 29.44 -6.23 0.57
CA ASP A 230 29.79 -6.77 -0.74
C ASP A 230 29.31 -8.21 -0.95
N TRP A 231 28.83 -8.45 -2.16
CA TRP A 231 28.90 -9.77 -2.79
C TRP A 231 29.41 -9.46 -4.17
N VAL A 232 30.56 -10.00 -4.52
CA VAL A 232 31.28 -9.82 -5.78
C VAL A 232 30.37 -10.23 -6.96
N LYS A 233 29.42 -9.38 -7.36
CA LYS A 233 28.27 -9.78 -8.20
C LYS A 233 28.53 -9.72 -9.71
N LYS A 234 29.78 -9.57 -10.13
CA LYS A 234 30.10 -9.57 -11.57
C LYS A 234 31.53 -9.91 -11.93
N MET A 235 32.43 -10.05 -10.94
CA MET A 235 33.83 -10.39 -11.24
C MET A 235 33.95 -11.78 -11.88
N LEU A 236 33.00 -12.69 -11.62
CA LEU A 236 32.99 -14.04 -12.20
C LEU A 236 32.78 -14.05 -13.73
N TRP A 237 31.97 -13.14 -14.28
CA TRP A 237 31.70 -13.13 -15.73
C TRP A 237 32.89 -12.57 -16.52
N ILE A 238 33.58 -11.58 -15.94
CA ILE A 238 34.78 -10.96 -16.51
C ILE A 238 36.00 -11.89 -16.39
N PHE A 239 36.14 -12.60 -15.27
CA PHE A 239 37.19 -13.63 -15.14
C PHE A 239 36.95 -14.82 -16.07
N PHE A 240 35.71 -15.26 -16.26
CA PHE A 240 35.37 -16.35 -17.16
C PHE A 240 35.64 -15.98 -18.64
N LEU A 241 35.24 -14.78 -19.07
CA LEU A 241 35.53 -14.29 -20.42
C LEU A 241 37.04 -14.10 -20.67
N ARG A 242 37.80 -13.61 -19.68
CA ARG A 242 39.28 -13.52 -19.80
C ARG A 242 39.96 -14.89 -19.83
N LYS A 243 39.49 -15.86 -19.04
CA LYS A 243 40.05 -17.23 -19.01
C LYS A 243 39.74 -17.99 -20.30
N LEU A 244 38.54 -17.80 -20.86
CA LEU A 244 38.13 -18.39 -22.13
C LEU A 244 38.88 -17.78 -23.32
N SER A 245 39.05 -16.45 -23.33
CA SER A 245 39.84 -15.73 -24.34
C SER A 245 41.31 -16.18 -24.32
N MET A 246 41.92 -16.35 -23.14
CA MET A 246 43.31 -16.80 -23.02
C MET A 246 43.50 -18.26 -23.50
N GLN A 247 42.54 -19.14 -23.24
CA GLN A 247 42.57 -20.52 -23.74
C GLN A 247 42.34 -20.61 -25.26
N LEU A 248 41.51 -19.74 -25.83
CA LEU A 248 41.35 -19.65 -27.28
C LEU A 248 42.61 -19.10 -27.97
N LEU A 249 43.27 -18.11 -27.39
CA LEU A 249 44.55 -17.61 -27.89
C LEU A 249 45.65 -18.69 -27.90
N TYR A 250 45.72 -19.51 -26.85
CA TYR A 250 46.68 -20.64 -26.80
C TYR A 250 46.33 -21.80 -27.73
N LYS A 251 45.04 -22.00 -28.05
CA LYS A 251 44.58 -23.11 -28.88
C LYS A 251 44.53 -22.79 -30.38
N TYR A 252 44.40 -21.51 -30.75
CA TYR A 252 44.24 -21.06 -32.14
C TYR A 252 45.37 -20.18 -32.67
N GLY A 253 46.43 -19.91 -31.88
CA GLY A 253 47.70 -19.42 -32.41
C GLY A 253 47.65 -18.07 -33.13
N LEU A 254 46.76 -17.17 -32.74
CA LEU A 254 46.80 -15.77 -33.21
C LEU A 254 47.74 -14.96 -32.33
N TRP A 255 49.03 -15.21 -32.51
CA TRP A 255 50.11 -14.28 -32.21
C TRP A 255 50.67 -13.80 -33.57
N PHE A 256 50.88 -12.49 -33.66
CA PHE A 256 51.42 -11.74 -34.80
C PHE A 256 52.69 -12.39 -35.40
N GLU A 257 52.62 -12.87 -36.64
CA GLU A 257 53.37 -12.45 -37.85
C GLU A 257 52.98 -13.32 -39.06
#